data_AF-A0A839UIZ3-F1
#
_entry.id   AF-A0A839UIZ3-F1
#
_cell.length_a   1.000
_cell.length_b   1.000
_cell.length_c   1.000
_cell.angle_alpha   90.00
_cell.angle_beta   90.00
_cell.angle_gamma   90.00
#
_symmetry.space_group_name_H-M   'P 1'
#
loop_
_entity.id
_entity.type
_entity.pdbx_description
1 polymer ?
#
loop_
_entity_poly.entity_id
_entity_poly.type
_entity_poly.pdbx_seq_one_letter_code
_entity_poly.pdbx_strand_id
1 'polypeptide(L)'
;MSEEVFREVLSLPDNGPPGQSGLSYYVRRDDLLMVFVHTLWSGAGGEGHIETEWLEATLKDHKDARHKLVLGHHPVFPINGFSGTYQREIGHEYTKRFWDILVDGRVFAYLCSHILAFDVQVHRGVLQICSAGAGTAHRMPEGVEYLHCVQAALDEQGLRCQVIDTNGIVRERLEWPLPETNSLHWQEIPFGETDALFSDHLDTGHIIELRLRGRTASDDVAPAQTIFSAFTADAMATIWLGFRGPEQTLTLILGRDRAAALHIGSDQTCLPGMTSIFTSFFARTWDQEACFIATMTTAAGLHLVPQQRKGSTVWHGLLAGVLAMDKVAHGTVHLEGRH
;
A
#
# COMPACT_ATOMS: atom_id res chain seq x y z
N MET A 1 -27.34 -20.04 -2.67
CA MET A 1 -27.02 -20.73 -3.93
C MET A 1 -25.50 -20.78 -4.19
N SER A 2 -24.82 -19.65 -4.45
CA SER A 2 -23.37 -19.64 -4.69
C SER A 2 -22.54 -20.14 -3.50
N GLU A 3 -22.83 -19.66 -2.29
CA GLU A 3 -22.12 -20.08 -1.07
C GLU A 3 -22.32 -21.56 -0.72
N GLU A 4 -23.45 -22.17 -1.08
CA GLU A 4 -23.72 -23.59 -0.81
C GLU A 4 -22.85 -24.47 -1.71
N VAL A 5 -22.81 -24.15 -3.01
CA VAL A 5 -21.93 -24.81 -3.99
C VAL A 5 -20.46 -24.60 -3.61
N PHE A 6 -20.07 -23.43 -3.11
CA PHE A 6 -18.70 -23.16 -2.66
C PHE A 6 -18.28 -24.08 -1.50
N ARG A 7 -19.15 -24.24 -0.48
CA ARG A 7 -18.93 -25.17 0.64
C ARG A 7 -18.83 -26.61 0.15
N GLU A 8 -19.75 -27.05 -0.72
CA GLU A 8 -19.81 -28.41 -1.27
C GLU A 8 -18.54 -28.76 -2.06
N VAL A 9 -18.13 -27.89 -2.98
CA VAL A 9 -17.00 -28.15 -3.89
C VAL A 9 -15.65 -28.07 -3.19
N LEU A 10 -15.45 -27.13 -2.25
CA LEU A 10 -14.14 -26.88 -1.65
C LEU A 10 -13.92 -27.60 -0.31
N SER A 11 -14.99 -28.04 0.38
CA SER A 11 -14.90 -28.82 1.62
C SER A 11 -13.93 -28.21 2.67
N LEU A 12 -14.00 -26.89 2.83
CA LEU A 12 -13.14 -26.12 3.73
C LEU A 12 -13.55 -26.34 5.21
N PRO A 13 -12.65 -26.06 6.18
CA PRO A 13 -12.94 -26.27 7.61
C PRO A 13 -14.19 -25.53 8.10
N ASP A 14 -14.83 -26.10 9.12
CA ASP A 14 -16.10 -25.66 9.69
C ASP A 14 -15.97 -24.85 10.99
N ASN A 15 -14.73 -24.59 11.44
CA ASN A 15 -14.38 -23.87 12.68
C ASN A 15 -14.61 -22.33 12.65
N GLY A 16 -15.49 -21.87 11.76
CA GLY A 16 -15.85 -20.48 11.53
C GLY A 16 -16.85 -19.89 12.53
N PRO A 17 -17.26 -18.62 12.30
CA PRO A 17 -18.39 -18.02 13.01
C PRO A 17 -19.71 -18.73 12.68
N PRO A 18 -20.74 -18.61 13.55
CA PRO A 18 -22.09 -19.08 13.27
C PRO A 18 -22.61 -18.60 11.91
N GLY A 19 -23.14 -19.53 11.10
CA GLY A 19 -23.63 -19.26 9.74
C GLY A 19 -22.56 -19.22 8.64
N GLN A 20 -21.27 -19.19 8.98
CA GLN A 20 -20.15 -19.09 8.03
C GLN A 20 -19.28 -20.36 7.97
N SER A 21 -19.74 -21.48 8.51
CA SER A 21 -19.11 -22.80 8.35
C SER A 21 -18.75 -23.07 6.87
N GLY A 22 -17.50 -23.46 6.60
CA GLY A 22 -16.97 -23.69 5.25
C GLY A 22 -16.74 -22.43 4.39
N LEU A 23 -16.90 -21.22 4.94
CA LEU A 23 -16.67 -19.94 4.26
C LEU A 23 -15.62 -19.08 4.97
N SER A 24 -15.79 -18.87 6.28
CA SER A 24 -14.78 -18.31 7.19
C SER A 24 -14.28 -19.43 8.09
N TYR A 25 -12.98 -19.50 8.31
CA TYR A 25 -12.33 -20.59 9.03
C TYR A 25 -10.89 -20.20 9.41
N TYR A 26 -10.23 -20.98 10.26
CA TYR A 26 -8.80 -20.86 10.46
C TYR A 26 -8.08 -22.20 10.29
N VAL A 27 -6.80 -22.11 9.89
CA VAL A 27 -5.85 -23.21 9.86
C VAL A 27 -4.64 -22.83 10.70
N ARG A 28 -4.21 -23.73 11.58
CA ARG A 28 -2.95 -23.60 12.32
C ARG A 28 -1.99 -24.72 11.94
N ARG A 29 -0.73 -24.37 11.72
CA ARG A 29 0.38 -25.30 11.56
C ARG A 29 1.56 -24.76 12.37
N ASP A 30 1.86 -25.44 13.48
CA ASP A 30 2.92 -25.04 14.41
C ASP A 30 2.73 -23.57 14.88
N ASP A 31 3.69 -22.70 14.56
CA ASP A 31 3.69 -21.27 14.89
C ASP A 31 2.98 -20.38 13.85
N LEU A 32 2.49 -20.95 12.75
CA LEU A 32 1.70 -20.25 11.73
C LEU A 32 0.20 -20.43 11.96
N LEU A 33 -0.50 -19.30 12.12
CA LEU A 33 -1.95 -19.19 12.05
C LEU A 33 -2.35 -18.47 10.76
N MET A 34 -3.31 -19.05 10.04
CA MET A 34 -4.00 -18.42 8.91
C MET A 34 -5.49 -18.35 9.22
N VAL A 35 -6.07 -17.15 9.23
CA VAL A 35 -7.51 -16.93 9.46
C VAL A 35 -8.14 -16.38 8.19
N PHE A 36 -9.15 -17.07 7.67
CA PHE A 36 -9.86 -16.72 6.44
C PHE A 36 -11.21 -16.09 6.83
N VAL A 37 -11.44 -14.86 6.37
CA VAL A 37 -12.65 -14.07 6.63
C VAL A 37 -13.44 -13.83 5.35
N HIS A 38 -14.75 -14.06 5.41
CA HIS A 38 -15.63 -13.98 4.26
C HIS A 38 -16.25 -12.58 4.12
N THR A 39 -15.59 -11.74 3.31
CA THR A 39 -16.00 -10.35 3.03
C THR A 39 -17.13 -10.23 1.99
N LEU A 40 -17.92 -11.29 1.78
CA LEU A 40 -19.07 -11.36 0.86
C LEU A 40 -20.26 -12.12 1.49
N TRP A 41 -20.25 -12.40 2.79
CA TRP A 41 -21.24 -13.26 3.39
C TRP A 41 -22.65 -12.65 3.31
N SER A 42 -23.57 -13.34 2.65
CA SER A 42 -24.94 -12.86 2.43
C SER A 42 -25.69 -12.60 3.75
N GLY A 43 -25.38 -13.35 4.81
CA GLY A 43 -25.97 -13.15 6.15
C GLY A 43 -25.56 -11.86 6.85
N ALA A 44 -24.47 -11.20 6.41
CA ALA A 44 -24.03 -9.89 6.93
C ALA A 44 -24.39 -8.71 6.02
N GLY A 45 -25.02 -8.94 4.86
CA GLY A 45 -25.34 -7.91 3.86
C GLY A 45 -24.67 -8.13 2.49
N GLY A 46 -23.71 -9.07 2.39
CA GLY A 46 -23.04 -9.40 1.14
C GLY A 46 -21.71 -8.65 0.95
N GLU A 47 -21.53 -8.02 -0.21
CA GLU A 47 -20.27 -7.43 -0.66
C GLU A 47 -19.71 -6.40 0.35
N GLY A 48 -18.46 -6.56 0.75
CA GLY A 48 -17.75 -5.64 1.64
C GLY A 48 -18.20 -5.66 3.11
N HIS A 49 -19.23 -6.43 3.47
CA HIS A 49 -19.60 -6.66 4.86
C HIS A 49 -18.70 -7.73 5.50
N ILE A 50 -18.41 -7.58 6.79
CA ILE A 50 -17.47 -8.43 7.51
C ILE A 50 -17.88 -8.64 8.96
N GLU A 51 -17.70 -9.86 9.45
CA GLU A 51 -17.86 -10.22 10.86
C GLU A 51 -16.52 -10.04 11.59
N THR A 52 -16.55 -9.51 12.81
CA THR A 52 -15.32 -9.09 13.53
C THR A 52 -15.11 -9.79 14.87
N GLU A 53 -16.17 -10.25 15.50
CA GLU A 53 -16.20 -10.79 16.86
C GLU A 53 -15.51 -12.17 16.92
N TRP A 54 -15.81 -13.07 15.99
CA TRP A 54 -15.11 -14.36 15.89
C TRP A 54 -13.66 -14.21 15.46
N LEU A 55 -13.32 -13.25 14.58
CA LEU A 55 -11.93 -12.96 14.25
C LEU A 55 -11.14 -12.52 15.50
N GLU A 56 -11.70 -11.59 16.27
CA GLU A 56 -11.07 -11.09 17.50
C GLU A 56 -10.89 -12.21 18.54
N ALA A 57 -11.89 -13.08 18.72
CA ALA A 57 -11.80 -14.25 19.58
C ALA A 57 -10.71 -15.23 19.10
N THR A 58 -10.71 -15.58 17.81
CA THR A 58 -9.73 -16.49 17.20
C THR A 58 -8.29 -15.98 17.39
N LEU A 59 -8.03 -14.69 17.18
CA LEU A 59 -6.71 -14.10 17.37
C LEU A 59 -6.27 -14.06 18.85
N LYS A 60 -7.22 -13.96 19.80
CA LYS A 60 -6.95 -14.05 21.25
C LYS A 60 -6.66 -15.46 21.71
N ASP A 61 -7.42 -16.45 21.23
CA ASP A 61 -7.22 -17.86 21.56
C ASP A 61 -5.90 -18.39 21.00
N HIS A 62 -5.51 -17.92 19.81
CA HIS A 62 -4.24 -18.23 19.15
C HIS A 62 -3.15 -17.16 19.36
N LYS A 63 -3.20 -16.41 20.48
CA LYS A 63 -2.25 -15.32 20.77
C LYS A 63 -0.77 -15.74 20.75
N ASP A 64 -0.51 -17.02 21.01
CA ASP A 64 0.81 -17.66 21.08
C ASP A 64 1.44 -17.90 19.71
N ALA A 65 0.66 -17.99 18.63
CA ALA A 65 1.18 -18.15 17.28
C ALA A 65 2.08 -16.95 16.88
N ARG A 66 3.33 -17.24 16.50
CA ARG A 66 4.33 -16.24 16.12
C ARG A 66 3.99 -15.53 14.82
N HIS A 67 3.52 -16.28 13.84
CA HIS A 67 3.15 -15.79 12.52
C HIS A 67 1.63 -15.87 12.38
N LYS A 68 0.98 -14.72 12.18
CA LYS A 68 -0.48 -14.65 11.98
C LYS A 68 -0.76 -13.95 10.66
N LEU A 69 -1.48 -14.64 9.77
CA LEU A 69 -1.98 -14.10 8.51
C LEU A 69 -3.50 -14.08 8.56
N VAL A 70 -4.12 -13.00 8.11
CA VAL A 70 -5.57 -12.94 7.90
C VAL A 70 -5.82 -12.79 6.40
N LEU A 71 -6.81 -13.47 5.85
CA LEU A 71 -7.08 -13.50 4.41
C LEU A 71 -8.54 -13.18 4.15
N GLY A 72 -8.83 -12.23 3.26
CA GLY A 72 -10.18 -11.87 2.83
C GLY A 72 -10.24 -11.54 1.35
N HIS A 73 -11.43 -11.30 0.79
CA HIS A 73 -11.52 -10.94 -0.63
C HIS A 73 -11.25 -9.45 -0.83
N HIS A 74 -11.96 -8.60 -0.10
CA HIS A 74 -11.89 -7.14 -0.20
C HIS A 74 -10.70 -6.54 0.55
N PRO A 75 -10.01 -5.52 0.02
CA PRO A 75 -9.11 -4.69 0.80
C PRO A 75 -9.86 -3.87 1.86
N VAL A 76 -9.12 -3.41 2.86
CA VAL A 76 -9.58 -2.49 3.93
C VAL A 76 -9.36 -1.04 3.53
N PHE A 77 -8.27 -0.76 2.80
CA PHE A 77 -7.87 0.56 2.33
C PHE A 77 -7.80 0.61 0.80
N PRO A 78 -8.04 1.78 0.17
CA PRO A 78 -8.01 1.94 -1.29
C PRO A 78 -6.70 1.44 -1.91
N ILE A 79 -6.79 0.75 -3.04
CA ILE A 79 -5.65 0.17 -3.78
C ILE A 79 -5.41 0.98 -5.05
N ASN A 80 -4.20 1.51 -5.29
CA ASN A 80 -3.83 2.27 -6.50
C ASN A 80 -4.84 3.36 -6.93
N GLY A 81 -5.63 3.91 -5.99
CA GLY A 81 -6.68 4.91 -6.22
C GLY A 81 -8.06 4.36 -6.58
N PHE A 82 -8.20 3.04 -6.68
CA PHE A 82 -9.49 2.38 -6.73
C PHE A 82 -10.14 2.43 -5.34
N SER A 83 -11.10 3.34 -5.17
CA SER A 83 -11.91 3.47 -3.96
C SER A 83 -13.42 3.42 -4.26
N GLY A 84 -14.18 2.95 -3.27
CA GLY A 84 -15.63 2.78 -3.34
C GLY A 84 -16.11 1.79 -2.28
N THR A 85 -16.69 2.31 -1.20
CA THR A 85 -17.20 1.50 -0.07
C THR A 85 -18.10 0.36 -0.55
N TYR A 86 -17.88 -0.84 0.00
CA TYR A 86 -18.48 -2.13 -0.38
C TYR A 86 -18.09 -2.67 -1.77
N GLN A 87 -17.93 -1.80 -2.77
CA GLN A 87 -17.63 -2.18 -4.17
C GLN A 87 -16.14 -2.36 -4.48
N ARG A 88 -15.26 -1.82 -3.63
CA ARG A 88 -13.80 -1.77 -3.83
C ARG A 88 -13.09 -2.14 -2.53
N GLU A 89 -13.45 -1.48 -1.43
CA GLU A 89 -13.05 -1.84 -0.07
C GLU A 89 -14.24 -2.37 0.75
N ILE A 90 -13.97 -2.89 1.95
CA ILE A 90 -15.03 -3.18 2.94
C ILE A 90 -15.83 -1.92 3.34
N GLY A 91 -16.95 -2.12 4.02
CA GLY A 91 -17.71 -1.02 4.63
C GLY A 91 -16.86 -0.15 5.55
N HIS A 92 -16.96 1.18 5.41
CA HIS A 92 -16.15 2.15 6.15
C HIS A 92 -16.40 2.10 7.66
N GLU A 93 -17.59 1.65 8.07
CA GLU A 93 -17.98 1.37 9.44
C GLU A 93 -17.17 0.22 10.06
N TYR A 94 -16.66 -0.72 9.24
CA TYR A 94 -15.82 -1.83 9.67
C TYR A 94 -14.33 -1.48 9.68
N THR A 95 -13.86 -0.61 8.76
CA THR A 95 -12.44 -0.28 8.53
C THR A 95 -11.66 -0.10 9.83
N LYS A 96 -12.12 0.78 10.73
CA LYS A 96 -11.41 1.04 12.00
C LYS A 96 -11.36 -0.20 12.90
N ARG A 97 -12.51 -0.83 13.15
CA ARG A 97 -12.62 -1.95 14.10
C ARG A 97 -11.87 -3.18 13.62
N PHE A 98 -12.04 -3.54 12.35
CA PHE A 98 -11.33 -4.65 11.74
C PHE A 98 -9.82 -4.44 11.84
N TRP A 99 -9.34 -3.24 11.51
CA TRP A 99 -7.90 -2.96 11.57
C TRP A 99 -7.35 -2.90 13.00
N ASP A 100 -8.10 -2.37 13.97
CA ASP A 100 -7.72 -2.43 15.39
C ASP A 100 -7.51 -3.89 15.84
N ILE A 101 -8.41 -4.80 15.47
CA ILE A 101 -8.32 -6.23 15.79
C ILE A 101 -7.04 -6.86 15.19
N LEU A 102 -6.68 -6.52 13.95
CA LEU A 102 -5.44 -7.02 13.33
C LEU A 102 -4.19 -6.52 14.07
N VAL A 103 -4.16 -5.24 14.43
CA VAL A 103 -3.03 -4.61 15.16
C VAL A 103 -2.88 -5.23 16.55
N ASP A 104 -3.97 -5.32 17.31
CA ASP A 104 -3.97 -5.85 18.68
C ASP A 104 -3.67 -7.36 18.71
N GLY A 105 -4.15 -8.11 17.71
CA GLY A 105 -3.81 -9.52 17.50
C GLY A 105 -2.34 -9.75 17.10
N ARG A 106 -1.60 -8.69 16.74
CA ARG A 106 -0.26 -8.73 16.13
C ARG A 106 -0.25 -9.58 14.87
N VAL A 107 -1.22 -9.33 13.99
CA VAL A 107 -1.27 -9.90 12.64
C VAL A 107 -0.11 -9.36 11.83
N PHE A 108 0.59 -10.23 11.09
CA PHE A 108 1.72 -9.85 10.26
C PHE A 108 1.23 -9.24 8.95
N ALA A 109 0.29 -9.91 8.28
CA ALA A 109 -0.34 -9.42 7.06
C ALA A 109 -1.81 -9.81 6.97
N TYR A 110 -2.62 -8.87 6.49
CA TYR A 110 -3.88 -9.09 5.81
C TYR A 110 -3.60 -9.30 4.32
N LEU A 111 -4.04 -10.43 3.76
CA LEU A 111 -3.92 -10.76 2.34
C LEU A 111 -5.30 -10.58 1.69
N CYS A 112 -5.38 -9.78 0.64
CA CYS A 112 -6.62 -9.46 -0.06
C CYS A 112 -6.48 -9.52 -1.58
N SER A 113 -7.60 -9.35 -2.27
CA SER A 113 -7.70 -9.42 -3.73
C SER A 113 -8.70 -8.37 -4.23
N HIS A 114 -9.69 -8.77 -5.04
CA HIS A 114 -10.76 -7.96 -5.64
C HIS A 114 -10.30 -6.86 -6.61
N ILE A 115 -9.41 -5.97 -6.18
CA ILE A 115 -8.81 -4.95 -7.05
C ILE A 115 -7.76 -5.63 -7.92
N LEU A 116 -7.89 -5.44 -9.24
CA LEU A 116 -7.08 -6.11 -10.27
C LEU A 116 -5.70 -5.45 -10.42
N ALA A 117 -4.97 -5.43 -9.31
CA ALA A 117 -3.68 -4.82 -9.13
C ALA A 117 -2.79 -5.69 -8.24
N PHE A 118 -1.51 -5.31 -8.14
CA PHE A 118 -0.66 -5.66 -7.00
C PHE A 118 -0.38 -4.43 -6.14
N ASP A 119 -0.49 -4.56 -4.83
CA ASP A 119 -0.22 -3.50 -3.86
C ASP A 119 0.13 -4.09 -2.48
N VAL A 120 0.96 -3.39 -1.71
CA VAL A 120 1.35 -3.72 -0.33
C VAL A 120 1.41 -2.45 0.50
N GLN A 121 0.37 -2.20 1.26
CA GLN A 121 0.37 -1.15 2.26
C GLN A 121 0.74 -1.75 3.61
N VAL A 122 1.10 -0.93 4.60
CA VAL A 122 1.01 -1.28 6.01
C VAL A 122 0.30 -0.14 6.70
N HIS A 123 -0.52 -0.50 7.68
CA HIS A 123 -1.13 0.47 8.58
C HIS A 123 -0.90 -0.01 10.01
N ARG A 124 -0.30 0.84 10.84
CA ARG A 124 0.08 0.53 12.24
C ARG A 124 0.83 -0.80 12.45
N GLY A 125 1.72 -1.16 11.51
CA GLY A 125 2.59 -2.34 11.60
C GLY A 125 2.05 -3.65 11.00
N VAL A 126 0.81 -3.68 10.51
CA VAL A 126 0.21 -4.83 9.79
C VAL A 126 0.22 -4.59 8.28
N LEU A 127 0.73 -5.53 7.47
CA LEU A 127 0.66 -5.44 6.00
C LEU A 127 -0.77 -5.61 5.48
N GLN A 128 -1.18 -4.88 4.44
CA GLN A 128 -2.27 -5.20 3.53
C GLN A 128 -1.65 -5.53 2.18
N ILE A 129 -1.61 -6.81 1.80
CA ILE A 129 -1.09 -7.27 0.51
C ILE A 129 -2.28 -7.58 -0.41
N CYS A 130 -2.50 -6.74 -1.42
CA CYS A 130 -3.47 -6.98 -2.48
C CYS A 130 -2.81 -7.69 -3.66
N SER A 131 -3.41 -8.78 -4.13
CA SER A 131 -2.98 -9.50 -5.32
C SER A 131 -4.18 -10.12 -6.03
N ALA A 132 -4.57 -9.58 -7.18
CA ALA A 132 -5.57 -10.20 -8.06
C ALA A 132 -5.08 -10.38 -9.51
N GLY A 133 -3.78 -10.59 -9.69
CA GLY A 133 -3.12 -10.84 -10.99
C GLY A 133 -3.46 -12.13 -11.72
N ALA A 134 -4.27 -13.03 -11.13
CA ALA A 134 -4.27 -14.46 -11.49
C ALA A 134 -5.03 -14.85 -12.78
N GLY A 135 -5.65 -13.93 -13.53
CA GLY A 135 -6.29 -14.29 -14.81
C GLY A 135 -7.24 -13.28 -15.46
N THR A 136 -7.64 -12.21 -14.78
CA THR A 136 -8.65 -11.24 -15.25
C THR A 136 -8.08 -10.10 -16.11
N ALA A 137 -7.10 -10.39 -16.97
CA ALA A 137 -6.36 -9.41 -17.79
C ALA A 137 -7.27 -8.40 -18.53
N HIS A 138 -8.39 -8.85 -19.10
CA HIS A 138 -9.34 -8.03 -19.85
C HIS A 138 -10.07 -6.94 -19.01
N ARG A 139 -9.81 -6.86 -17.70
CA ARG A 139 -10.31 -5.82 -16.79
C ARG A 139 -9.19 -5.08 -16.04
N MET A 140 -7.93 -5.44 -16.29
CA MET A 140 -6.76 -4.77 -15.73
C MET A 140 -6.50 -3.46 -16.51
N PRO A 141 -6.09 -2.37 -15.85
CA PRO A 141 -5.62 -1.17 -16.53
C PRO A 141 -4.42 -1.47 -17.45
N GLU A 142 -4.64 -1.38 -18.76
CA GLU A 142 -3.67 -1.79 -19.78
C GLU A 142 -2.35 -1.02 -19.66
N GLY A 143 -1.24 -1.76 -19.72
CA GLY A 143 0.10 -1.20 -19.60
C GLY A 143 0.42 -0.63 -18.21
N VAL A 144 -0.41 -0.88 -17.19
CA VAL A 144 -0.16 -0.52 -15.78
C VAL A 144 -0.09 -1.78 -14.95
N GLU A 145 -1.21 -2.49 -14.86
CA GLU A 145 -1.31 -3.75 -14.14
C GLU A 145 -1.05 -4.91 -15.10
N TYR A 146 -0.62 -6.04 -14.54
CA TYR A 146 -0.15 -7.18 -15.33
C TYR A 146 -0.56 -8.51 -14.66
N LEU A 147 -0.73 -9.54 -15.47
CA LEU A 147 -0.97 -10.90 -14.97
C LEU A 147 0.24 -11.39 -14.19
N HIS A 148 0.01 -11.87 -12.97
CA HIS A 148 1.08 -12.27 -12.06
C HIS A 148 0.66 -13.37 -11.08
N CYS A 149 1.67 -14.02 -10.50
CA CYS A 149 1.54 -14.73 -9.23
C CYS A 149 2.49 -14.13 -8.18
N VAL A 150 2.11 -14.26 -6.91
CA VAL A 150 2.92 -13.84 -5.76
C VAL A 150 3.54 -15.07 -5.11
N GLN A 151 4.85 -15.06 -4.91
CA GLN A 151 5.57 -16.08 -4.15
C GLN A 151 6.17 -15.43 -2.90
N ALA A 152 5.87 -16.00 -1.72
CA ALA A 152 6.29 -15.47 -0.44
C ALA A 152 6.91 -16.56 0.46
N ALA A 153 7.93 -16.17 1.23
CA ALA A 153 8.50 -16.94 2.32
C ALA A 153 8.44 -16.11 3.60
N LEU A 154 7.90 -16.68 4.69
CA LEU A 154 7.77 -16.04 6.00
C LEU A 154 8.50 -16.89 7.04
N ASP A 155 9.47 -16.30 7.73
CA ASP A 155 10.26 -16.94 8.78
C ASP A 155 10.65 -15.95 9.89
N GLU A 156 11.61 -16.34 10.73
CA GLU A 156 12.09 -15.54 11.86
C GLU A 156 12.64 -14.15 11.48
N GLN A 157 13.15 -14.01 10.26
CA GLN A 157 13.68 -12.73 9.75
C GLN A 157 12.57 -11.85 9.18
N GLY A 158 11.41 -12.43 8.87
CA GLY A 158 10.25 -11.74 8.30
C GLY A 158 9.80 -12.34 6.98
N LEU A 159 9.17 -11.51 6.15
CA LEU A 159 8.64 -11.84 4.84
C LEU A 159 9.65 -11.48 3.75
N ARG A 160 9.89 -12.40 2.82
CA ARG A 160 10.50 -12.11 1.53
C ARG A 160 9.51 -12.54 0.46
N CYS A 161 9.15 -11.61 -0.41
CA CYS A 161 8.07 -11.74 -1.39
C CYS A 161 8.58 -11.34 -2.77
N GLN A 162 8.15 -12.04 -3.81
CA GLN A 162 8.39 -11.67 -5.20
C GLN A 162 7.12 -11.84 -6.04
N VAL A 163 6.92 -10.93 -6.99
CA VAL A 163 5.82 -10.97 -7.95
C VAL A 163 6.37 -11.35 -9.32
N ILE A 164 5.79 -12.38 -9.92
CA ILE A 164 6.30 -13.03 -11.13
C ILE A 164 5.26 -12.89 -12.23
N ASP A 165 5.65 -12.35 -13.39
CA ASP A 165 4.75 -12.23 -14.55
C ASP A 165 4.55 -13.57 -15.29
N THR A 166 3.70 -13.56 -16.32
CA THR A 166 3.42 -14.73 -17.16
C THR A 166 4.62 -15.23 -17.98
N ASN A 167 5.72 -14.48 -18.04
CA ASN A 167 6.97 -14.89 -18.70
C ASN A 167 7.98 -15.48 -17.69
N GLY A 168 7.63 -15.56 -16.40
CA GLY A 168 8.54 -15.98 -15.33
C GLY A 168 9.51 -14.88 -14.89
N ILE A 169 9.31 -13.63 -15.32
CA ILE A 169 10.15 -12.49 -14.94
C ILE A 169 9.69 -11.98 -13.57
N VAL A 170 10.60 -11.87 -12.62
CA VAL A 170 10.34 -11.17 -11.36
C VAL A 170 10.19 -9.69 -11.66
N ARG A 171 8.98 -9.19 -11.45
CA ARG A 171 8.62 -7.77 -11.61
C ARG A 171 8.85 -7.03 -10.32
N GLU A 172 8.45 -7.60 -9.19
CA GLU A 172 8.52 -6.92 -7.90
C GLU A 172 9.16 -7.79 -6.83
N ARG A 173 9.73 -7.14 -5.83
CA ARG A 173 10.32 -7.77 -4.64
C ARG A 173 10.00 -6.93 -3.42
N LEU A 174 9.75 -7.58 -2.29
CA LEU A 174 9.59 -6.95 -1.00
C LEU A 174 10.28 -7.80 0.06
N GLU A 175 11.06 -7.14 0.93
CA GLU A 175 11.54 -7.71 2.18
C GLU A 175 10.92 -6.91 3.33
N TRP A 176 10.32 -7.58 4.31
CA TRP A 176 9.65 -6.95 5.44
C TRP A 176 9.99 -7.65 6.77
N PRO A 177 10.54 -6.96 7.79
CA PRO A 177 10.87 -5.52 7.83
C PRO A 177 11.94 -5.15 6.81
N LEU A 178 12.03 -3.85 6.49
CA LEU A 178 13.05 -3.36 5.56
C LEU A 178 14.45 -3.65 6.10
N PRO A 179 15.43 -3.98 5.24
CA PRO A 179 16.83 -4.11 5.65
C PRO A 179 17.31 -2.82 6.34
N GLU A 180 18.01 -2.94 7.47
CA GLU A 180 18.59 -1.75 8.13
C GLU A 180 19.69 -1.14 7.24
N THR A 181 19.52 0.14 6.93
CA THR A 181 20.33 0.86 5.96
C THR A 181 21.46 1.59 6.71
N ASN A 182 22.72 1.16 6.56
CA ASN A 182 23.84 1.54 7.44
C ASN A 182 24.53 2.92 7.19
N SER A 183 23.96 3.85 6.42
CA SER A 183 24.55 5.18 6.20
C SER A 183 24.03 6.20 7.21
N LEU A 184 24.94 7.07 7.68
CA LEU A 184 24.70 8.03 8.76
C LEU A 184 24.46 9.46 8.25
N HIS A 185 24.25 9.63 6.94
CA HIS A 185 24.25 10.93 6.28
C HIS A 185 22.87 11.24 5.69
N TRP A 186 22.00 11.81 6.53
CA TRP A 186 20.83 12.55 6.09
C TRP A 186 21.26 13.86 5.44
N GLN A 187 20.66 14.22 4.31
CA GLN A 187 20.92 15.47 3.59
C GLN A 187 19.65 16.31 3.52
N GLU A 188 19.67 17.52 4.07
CA GLU A 188 18.55 18.45 3.95
C GLU A 188 18.37 18.88 2.49
N ILE A 189 17.13 18.82 2.01
CA ILE A 189 16.72 19.26 0.69
C ILE A 189 16.23 20.72 0.81
N PRO A 190 16.93 21.70 0.21
CA PRO A 190 16.59 23.11 0.41
C PRO A 190 15.20 23.47 -0.11
N PHE A 191 14.61 24.50 0.50
CA PHE A 191 13.36 25.09 0.03
C PHE A 191 13.56 25.83 -1.31
N GLY A 192 12.55 25.76 -2.18
CA GLY A 192 12.59 26.33 -3.52
C GLY A 192 13.07 25.33 -4.57
N GLU A 193 13.42 25.84 -5.76
CA GLU A 193 13.93 25.04 -6.88
C GLU A 193 15.46 24.89 -6.75
N THR A 194 15.94 23.65 -6.82
CA THR A 194 17.37 23.27 -6.69
C THR A 194 17.74 22.22 -7.72
N ASP A 195 19.03 22.14 -8.07
CA ASP A 195 19.56 21.01 -8.84
C ASP A 195 19.39 19.70 -8.04
N ALA A 196 19.18 18.58 -8.73
CA ALA A 196 18.92 17.30 -8.09
C ALA A 196 20.08 16.84 -7.17
N LEU A 197 19.78 16.67 -5.88
CA LEU A 197 20.76 16.26 -4.87
C LEU A 197 21.17 14.78 -4.97
N PHE A 198 20.39 14.00 -5.71
CA PHE A 198 20.68 12.63 -6.11
C PHE A 198 20.21 12.46 -7.55
N SER A 199 21.08 11.92 -8.40
CA SER A 199 20.83 11.74 -9.83
C SER A 199 21.51 10.44 -10.29
N ASP A 200 20.79 9.33 -10.19
CA ASP A 200 21.32 8.02 -10.55
C ASP A 200 20.24 7.13 -11.18
N HIS A 201 20.69 6.12 -11.93
CA HIS A 201 19.80 5.07 -12.40
C HIS A 201 19.41 4.18 -11.23
N LEU A 202 18.12 4.18 -10.91
CA LEU A 202 17.57 3.38 -9.83
C LEU A 202 17.34 1.96 -10.32
N ASP A 203 18.44 1.20 -10.28
CA ASP A 203 18.47 -0.25 -10.46
C ASP A 203 17.65 -0.96 -9.37
N THR A 204 17.49 -2.28 -9.51
CA THR A 204 16.75 -3.10 -8.54
C THR A 204 17.39 -3.08 -7.15
N GLY A 205 16.68 -2.53 -6.15
CA GLY A 205 17.00 -2.71 -4.72
C GLY A 205 17.63 -1.49 -4.01
N HIS A 206 17.63 -0.30 -4.62
CA HIS A 206 18.01 0.93 -3.92
C HIS A 206 17.00 1.32 -2.83
N ILE A 207 17.35 2.20 -1.89
CA ILE A 207 16.48 2.66 -0.79
C ILE A 207 16.54 4.21 -0.74
N ILE A 208 15.42 4.94 -0.83
CA ILE A 208 15.39 6.42 -0.74
C ILE A 208 14.64 6.90 0.50
N GLU A 209 15.35 7.22 1.57
CA GLU A 209 14.75 7.65 2.84
C GLU A 209 14.38 9.15 2.79
N LEU A 210 13.18 9.55 3.22
CA LEU A 210 12.63 10.92 3.06
C LEU A 210 11.96 11.43 4.36
N ARG A 211 12.69 12.04 5.29
CA ARG A 211 12.09 12.61 6.52
C ARG A 211 11.32 13.90 6.21
N LEU A 212 10.06 14.03 6.65
CA LEU A 212 9.21 15.20 6.38
C LEU A 212 8.67 15.84 7.67
N ARG A 213 9.14 17.04 8.03
CA ARG A 213 8.59 17.80 9.16
C ARG A 213 7.82 19.03 8.68
N GLY A 214 6.50 19.05 8.87
CA GLY A 214 5.66 20.18 8.45
C GLY A 214 4.47 20.41 9.37
N ARG A 215 3.63 21.38 9.00
CA ARG A 215 2.28 21.58 9.53
C ARG A 215 1.31 21.52 8.36
N THR A 216 0.23 20.76 8.49
CA THR A 216 -0.90 20.80 7.56
C THR A 216 -1.62 22.14 7.67
N ALA A 217 -2.40 22.52 6.67
CA ALA A 217 -3.30 23.65 6.78
C ALA A 217 -4.33 23.43 7.91
N SER A 218 -4.83 24.51 8.51
CA SER A 218 -5.85 24.48 9.57
C SER A 218 -7.28 24.23 9.05
N ASP A 219 -7.47 24.42 7.75
CA ASP A 219 -8.77 24.50 7.08
C ASP A 219 -8.86 23.38 6.03
N ASP A 220 -10.07 23.07 5.54
CA ASP A 220 -10.33 22.11 4.46
C ASP A 220 -9.76 22.61 3.10
N VAL A 221 -8.44 22.52 2.94
CA VAL A 221 -7.73 22.92 1.71
C VAL A 221 -7.94 21.83 0.65
N ALA A 222 -8.94 22.00 -0.22
CA ALA A 222 -9.14 21.11 -1.35
C ALA A 222 -7.98 21.10 -2.39
N PRO A 223 -7.28 22.22 -2.67
CA PRO A 223 -6.13 22.24 -3.59
C PRO A 223 -4.97 21.31 -3.18
N ALA A 224 -4.22 20.85 -4.18
CA ALA A 224 -3.01 20.06 -3.95
C ALA A 224 -1.87 20.92 -3.38
N GLN A 225 -1.14 20.40 -2.40
CA GLN A 225 0.02 21.04 -1.79
C GLN A 225 1.28 20.23 -2.05
N THR A 226 2.19 20.73 -2.89
CA THR A 226 3.47 20.06 -3.20
C THR A 226 4.40 20.13 -1.99
N ILE A 227 4.85 18.97 -1.51
CA ILE A 227 5.94 18.85 -0.56
C ILE A 227 7.25 18.72 -1.34
N PHE A 228 7.33 17.75 -2.24
CA PHE A 228 8.52 17.47 -3.04
C PHE A 228 8.09 17.17 -4.48
N SER A 229 8.78 17.74 -5.46
CA SER A 229 8.59 17.40 -6.86
C SER A 229 9.94 17.29 -7.56
N ALA A 230 10.18 16.15 -8.20
CA ALA A 230 11.32 15.89 -9.06
C ALA A 230 10.90 16.00 -10.52
N PHE A 231 11.59 16.81 -11.31
CA PHE A 231 11.22 17.09 -12.69
C PHE A 231 12.42 17.43 -13.58
N THR A 232 12.22 17.25 -14.89
CA THR A 232 13.04 17.83 -15.95
C THR A 232 12.33 19.07 -16.48
N ALA A 233 13.09 20.08 -16.89
CA ALA A 233 12.51 21.27 -17.51
C ALA A 233 11.68 20.90 -18.76
N ASP A 234 10.53 21.53 -18.93
CA ASP A 234 9.56 21.27 -20.02
C ASP A 234 8.98 19.83 -20.07
N ALA A 235 9.18 19.03 -19.02
CA ALA A 235 8.59 17.70 -18.84
C ALA A 235 7.58 17.66 -17.68
N MET A 236 6.75 16.61 -17.64
CA MET A 236 5.94 16.33 -16.46
C MET A 236 6.82 15.83 -15.32
N ALA A 237 6.45 16.13 -14.07
CA ALA A 237 7.19 15.67 -12.90
C ALA A 237 7.28 14.14 -12.84
N THR A 238 8.50 13.61 -12.82
CA THR A 238 8.80 12.17 -12.68
C THR A 238 8.41 11.67 -11.30
N ILE A 239 8.51 12.51 -10.26
CA ILE A 239 7.92 12.26 -8.95
C ILE A 239 7.24 13.52 -8.45
N TRP A 240 6.04 13.38 -7.89
CA TRP A 240 5.38 14.40 -7.10
C TRP A 240 4.89 13.79 -5.78
N LEU A 241 5.23 14.41 -4.67
CA LEU A 241 4.81 14.04 -3.31
C LEU A 241 4.17 15.25 -2.67
N GLY A 242 2.96 15.10 -2.15
CA GLY A 242 2.22 16.21 -1.56
C GLY A 242 0.87 15.80 -0.98
N PHE A 243 0.14 16.77 -0.45
CA PHE A 243 -1.23 16.55 0.06
C PHE A 243 -2.27 16.83 -1.02
N ARG A 244 -3.38 16.08 -1.03
CA ARG A 244 -4.51 16.29 -1.96
C ARG A 244 -5.86 16.19 -1.26
N GLY A 245 -6.81 16.99 -1.73
CA GLY A 245 -8.21 16.95 -1.31
C GLY A 245 -8.46 17.53 0.09
N PRO A 246 -9.75 17.66 0.47
CA PRO A 246 -10.14 18.29 1.74
C PRO A 246 -9.50 17.63 2.97
N GLU A 247 -9.37 16.30 2.95
CA GLU A 247 -8.78 15.53 4.05
C GLU A 247 -7.25 15.57 4.13
N GLN A 248 -6.60 16.37 3.27
CA GLN A 248 -5.15 16.54 3.21
C GLN A 248 -4.41 15.20 3.13
N THR A 249 -4.85 14.39 2.16
CA THR A 249 -4.34 13.04 1.94
C THR A 249 -2.93 13.11 1.39
N LEU A 250 -1.92 12.64 2.15
CA LEU A 250 -0.56 12.52 1.61
C LEU A 250 -0.61 11.53 0.44
N THR A 251 -0.02 11.94 -0.68
CA THR A 251 -0.12 11.27 -1.98
C THR A 251 1.23 11.35 -2.68
N LEU A 252 1.72 10.20 -3.15
CA LEU A 252 2.84 10.10 -4.08
C LEU A 252 2.28 9.83 -5.49
N ILE A 253 2.84 10.48 -6.50
CA ILE A 253 2.53 10.28 -7.93
C ILE A 253 3.85 10.09 -8.66
N LEU A 254 3.91 9.07 -9.51
CA LEU A 254 5.11 8.69 -10.27
C LEU A 254 4.83 8.84 -11.76
N GLY A 255 5.63 9.67 -12.43
CA GLY A 255 5.65 9.84 -13.87
C GLY A 255 6.31 8.65 -14.56
N ARG A 256 6.01 8.48 -15.86
CA ARG A 256 6.61 7.47 -16.73
C ARG A 256 7.51 8.15 -17.76
N ASP A 257 8.66 7.57 -18.03
CA ASP A 257 9.55 7.92 -19.14
C ASP A 257 9.54 6.72 -20.14
N ARG A 258 9.35 6.84 -21.46
CA ARG A 258 9.24 8.01 -22.37
C ARG A 258 8.20 7.82 -23.47
N ALA A 259 7.87 8.93 -24.14
CA ALA A 259 7.41 9.05 -25.53
C ALA A 259 5.93 8.73 -25.86
N ALA A 260 5.05 9.67 -25.53
CA ALA A 260 3.99 10.12 -26.45
C ALA A 260 3.75 11.62 -26.25
N ALA A 261 3.92 12.43 -27.29
CA ALA A 261 3.67 13.87 -27.23
C ALA A 261 2.16 14.17 -27.36
N LEU A 262 1.64 15.18 -26.64
CA LEU A 262 0.40 15.84 -27.05
C LEU A 262 0.28 17.32 -26.62
N HIS A 263 -0.29 18.10 -27.52
CA HIS A 263 -0.67 19.53 -27.42
C HIS A 263 -2.04 19.70 -28.08
N ILE A 264 -2.95 20.60 -27.68
CA ILE A 264 -3.09 21.49 -26.51
C ILE A 264 -4.61 21.62 -26.28
N GLY A 265 -5.10 21.81 -25.05
CA GLY A 265 -6.54 22.05 -24.84
C GLY A 265 -6.89 22.57 -23.45
N SER A 266 -7.49 23.74 -23.38
CA SER A 266 -8.00 24.37 -22.16
C SER A 266 -9.34 23.78 -21.72
N ASP A 267 -9.37 23.07 -20.59
CA ASP A 267 -10.35 23.30 -19.52
C ASP A 267 -10.04 22.44 -18.28
N GLN A 268 -10.59 22.82 -17.12
CA GLN A 268 -10.33 22.18 -15.83
C GLN A 268 -10.84 20.72 -15.75
N THR A 269 -10.01 19.76 -16.17
CA THR A 269 -10.15 18.33 -15.88
C THR A 269 -8.77 17.66 -15.81
N CYS A 270 -8.70 16.45 -15.26
CA CYS A 270 -7.45 15.72 -14.99
C CYS A 270 -6.47 15.72 -16.17
N LEU A 271 -5.19 16.02 -15.90
CA LEU A 271 -4.10 15.96 -16.89
C LEU A 271 -4.04 14.57 -17.56
N PRO A 272 -4.32 14.45 -18.87
CA PRO A 272 -4.22 13.17 -19.56
C PRO A 272 -2.74 12.84 -19.83
N GLY A 273 -2.29 11.68 -19.35
CA GLY A 273 -0.91 11.20 -19.48
C GLY A 273 -0.28 10.70 -18.17
N MET A 274 -0.81 11.11 -17.01
CA MET A 274 -0.40 10.54 -15.72
C MET A 274 -1.11 9.22 -15.43
N THR A 275 -0.40 8.10 -15.52
CA THR A 275 -0.76 6.90 -14.76
C THR A 275 -0.55 7.20 -13.27
N SER A 276 -1.62 7.58 -12.59
CA SER A 276 -1.57 7.85 -11.15
C SER A 276 -1.60 6.54 -10.38
N ILE A 277 -0.45 6.08 -9.88
CA ILE A 277 -0.44 5.09 -8.79
C ILE A 277 -0.74 5.86 -7.51
N PHE A 278 -2.02 5.94 -7.13
CA PHE A 278 -2.40 6.62 -5.89
C PHE A 278 -2.22 5.68 -4.70
N THR A 279 -1.38 6.05 -3.75
CA THR A 279 -1.55 5.61 -2.36
C THR A 279 -1.94 6.81 -1.52
N SER A 280 -3.05 6.66 -0.80
CA SER A 280 -3.72 7.71 -0.05
C SER A 280 -3.53 7.51 1.44
N PHE A 281 -2.81 8.40 2.13
CA PHE A 281 -2.76 8.39 3.61
C PHE A 281 -3.70 9.43 4.21
N PHE A 282 -4.59 9.00 5.12
CA PHE A 282 -5.38 9.91 5.94
C PHE A 282 -4.64 10.21 7.26
N ALA A 283 -4.23 11.47 7.47
CA ALA A 283 -3.54 11.91 8.68
C ALA A 283 -4.12 13.26 9.15
N ARG A 284 -5.29 13.21 9.81
CA ARG A 284 -6.07 14.41 10.19
C ARG A 284 -5.42 15.34 11.23
N THR A 285 -4.28 15.00 11.84
CA THR A 285 -3.49 15.91 12.69
C THR A 285 -1.99 15.62 12.61
N TRP A 286 -1.19 16.66 12.33
CA TRP A 286 0.28 16.65 12.38
C TRP A 286 0.74 17.62 13.48
N ASP A 287 1.26 17.10 14.60
CA ASP A 287 1.81 17.94 15.69
C ASP A 287 3.13 17.42 16.29
N GLN A 288 3.72 16.35 15.73
CA GLN A 288 5.07 15.88 16.08
C GLN A 288 5.83 15.39 14.84
N GLU A 289 7.15 15.25 14.97
CA GLU A 289 8.07 14.92 13.88
C GLU A 289 7.69 13.63 13.14
N ALA A 290 7.81 13.65 11.82
CA ALA A 290 7.41 12.56 10.94
C ALA A 290 8.54 12.22 9.94
N CYS A 291 9.43 11.29 10.30
CA CYS A 291 10.30 10.68 9.28
C CYS A 291 9.45 9.94 8.26
N PHE A 292 9.73 9.92 6.96
CA PHE A 292 9.22 8.90 6.04
C PHE A 292 10.42 8.18 5.43
N ILE A 293 10.19 7.01 4.83
CA ILE A 293 11.17 6.32 3.98
C ILE A 293 10.43 5.92 2.70
N ALA A 294 11.15 5.85 1.59
CA ALA A 294 10.76 5.31 0.30
C ALA A 294 11.89 4.33 -0.14
N THR A 295 11.69 3.42 -1.09
CA THR A 295 12.65 2.29 -1.36
C THR A 295 12.36 1.52 -2.67
N MET A 296 13.38 1.32 -3.50
CA MET A 296 13.28 1.19 -4.96
C MET A 296 13.47 -0.24 -5.48
N THR A 297 12.35 -0.97 -5.57
CA THR A 297 12.22 -2.32 -6.15
C THR A 297 11.44 -2.31 -7.48
N THR A 298 12.13 -2.30 -8.62
CA THR A 298 11.57 -1.92 -9.94
C THR A 298 10.59 -2.92 -10.58
N ALA A 299 9.28 -2.77 -10.33
CA ALA A 299 8.26 -2.58 -11.39
C ALA A 299 6.84 -2.34 -10.84
N ALA A 300 6.25 -1.18 -11.12
CA ALA A 300 4.79 -0.93 -11.08
C ALA A 300 4.00 -1.01 -9.75
N GLY A 301 4.51 -1.53 -8.63
CA GLY A 301 3.88 -1.40 -7.30
C GLY A 301 4.40 -0.24 -6.44
N LEU A 302 3.53 0.33 -5.60
CA LEU A 302 3.84 1.40 -4.63
C LEU A 302 3.42 0.95 -3.22
N HIS A 303 4.32 0.96 -2.23
CA HIS A 303 4.10 0.23 -0.97
C HIS A 303 4.56 1.01 0.27
N LEU A 304 3.66 1.30 1.22
CA LEU A 304 3.89 2.37 2.22
C LEU A 304 3.56 1.97 3.67
N VAL A 305 4.45 2.28 4.64
CA VAL A 305 4.51 1.51 5.91
C VAL A 305 4.95 2.24 7.21
N PRO A 306 4.12 2.28 8.28
CA PRO A 306 4.54 2.64 9.63
C PRO A 306 5.00 1.45 10.50
N GLN A 307 6.05 1.66 11.31
CA GLN A 307 6.46 0.77 12.42
C GLN A 307 6.83 1.61 13.66
N GLN A 308 6.57 1.12 14.87
CA GLN A 308 6.93 1.82 16.12
C GLN A 308 8.36 1.49 16.58
N ARG A 309 9.16 2.53 16.87
CA ARG A 309 10.24 2.47 17.88
C ARG A 309 9.85 3.35 19.08
N LYS A 310 10.29 2.97 20.28
CA LYS A 310 10.00 3.70 21.52
C LYS A 310 10.56 5.12 21.46
N GLY A 311 9.69 6.12 21.55
CA GLY A 311 10.06 7.52 21.83
C GLY A 311 10.06 8.48 20.64
N SER A 312 9.90 8.01 19.40
CA SER A 312 9.80 8.87 18.21
C SER A 312 9.00 8.22 17.08
N THR A 313 8.13 9.00 16.43
CA THR A 313 7.30 8.52 15.30
C THR A 313 8.09 8.62 13.99
N VAL A 314 8.77 7.53 13.63
CA VAL A 314 9.58 7.42 12.41
C VAL A 314 8.82 6.55 11.41
N TRP A 315 8.22 7.16 10.39
CA TRP A 315 7.50 6.47 9.31
C TRP A 315 8.49 5.97 8.26
N HIS A 316 8.15 4.90 7.54
CA HIS A 316 9.03 4.23 6.58
C HIS A 316 8.26 3.85 5.27
N GLY A 317 8.88 3.25 4.25
CA GLY A 317 8.18 2.90 2.98
C GLY A 317 9.06 2.55 1.76
N LEU A 318 8.40 2.16 0.65
CA LEU A 318 8.94 1.69 -0.65
C LEU A 318 8.37 2.52 -1.86
N LEU A 319 9.19 2.77 -2.90
CA LEU A 319 9.03 3.58 -4.13
C LEU A 319 10.04 3.11 -5.20
N ALA A 320 9.69 2.72 -6.45
CA ALA A 320 10.68 2.28 -7.47
C ALA A 320 10.60 2.93 -8.87
N GLY A 321 11.76 3.11 -9.56
CA GLY A 321 11.85 3.63 -10.94
C GLY A 321 13.01 4.62 -11.20
N VAL A 322 13.51 4.67 -12.45
CA VAL A 322 14.67 5.50 -12.86
C VAL A 322 14.41 7.00 -12.69
N LEU A 323 15.35 7.71 -12.08
CA LEU A 323 15.31 9.15 -11.85
C LEU A 323 16.40 9.89 -12.61
N ALA A 324 16.11 10.24 -13.87
CA ALA A 324 16.71 11.42 -14.46
C ALA A 324 16.01 12.64 -13.84
N MET A 325 16.70 13.38 -12.99
CA MET A 325 16.25 14.63 -12.42
C MET A 325 17.19 15.75 -12.84
N ASP A 326 16.65 16.85 -13.36
CA ASP A 326 17.41 18.09 -13.44
C ASP A 326 17.15 18.95 -12.19
N LYS A 327 15.90 18.95 -11.68
CA LYS A 327 15.44 19.89 -10.66
C LYS A 327 14.51 19.30 -9.60
N VAL A 328 14.59 19.85 -8.40
CA VAL A 328 13.76 19.54 -7.22
C VAL A 328 13.12 20.82 -6.68
N ALA A 329 11.81 20.82 -6.46
CA ALA A 329 11.08 21.94 -5.84
C ALA A 329 10.35 21.52 -4.54
N HIS A 330 10.39 22.39 -3.52
CA HIS A 330 9.86 22.11 -2.17
C HIS A 330 9.10 23.30 -1.52
N GLY A 331 8.09 23.01 -0.68
CA GLY A 331 7.30 24.00 0.09
C GLY A 331 7.11 23.71 1.59
N THR A 332 7.58 24.63 2.46
CA THR A 332 7.34 24.77 3.94
C THR A 332 7.61 23.59 4.90
N VAL A 333 7.98 22.42 4.41
CA VAL A 333 8.38 21.24 5.19
C VAL A 333 9.91 21.27 5.39
N HIS A 334 10.47 20.58 6.39
CA HIS A 334 11.89 20.21 6.35
C HIS A 334 11.99 18.79 5.81
N LEU A 335 12.69 18.63 4.70
CA LEU A 335 12.89 17.36 4.01
C LEU A 335 14.34 16.92 4.17
N GLU A 336 14.61 15.78 4.81
CA GLU A 336 15.94 15.14 4.77
C GLU A 336 15.88 13.90 3.89
N GLY A 337 16.74 13.84 2.87
CA GLY A 337 16.87 12.72 1.95
C GLY A 337 18.06 11.81 2.29
N ARG A 338 17.99 10.56 1.85
CA ARG A 338 19.12 9.61 1.85
C ARG A 338 18.97 8.59 0.71
N HIS A 339 20.09 8.13 0.16
CA HIS A 339 20.20 7.12 -0.91
C HIS A 339 21.13 5.96 -0.48
#